data_AF-A0A6G7XGQ8-F1
#
_entry.id   AF-A0A6G7XGQ8-F1
#
_cell.length_a   1.000
_cell.length_b   1.000
_cell.length_c   1.000
_cell.angle_alpha   90.00
_cell.angle_beta   90.00
_cell.angle_gamma   90.00
#
_symmetry.space_group_name_H-M   'P 1'
#
loop_
_entity.id
_entity.type
_entity.pdbx_description
1 polymer ?
#
loop_
_entity_poly.entity_id
_entity_poly.type
_entity_poly.pdbx_seq_one_letter_code
_entity_poly.pdbx_strand_id
1 'polypeptide(L)'
;MASTNSLAIRPEAGTIALVGGGRLTEVADYKDGQRVGVQTRNGIPVRRAAGVTALMGGVPLDGFTVTTTSQVDEIPDGSLLAASGVVEVNIRGEAKPGFGDGGPRASLTGSVFVEQIEAVGSMASLLAQATSRRGKSD
;
A
#
# COMPACT_ATOMS: atom_id res chain seq x y z
N MET A 1 5.74 5.79 -30.78
CA MET A 1 5.92 4.58 -29.95
C MET A 1 5.17 4.80 -28.65
N ALA A 2 4.15 3.99 -28.36
CA ALA A 2 3.47 4.07 -27.07
C ALA A 2 4.46 3.57 -26.00
N SER A 3 4.92 4.45 -25.11
CA SER A 3 5.74 4.02 -23.99
C SER A 3 4.85 3.33 -22.97
N THR A 4 4.97 2.01 -22.84
CA THR A 4 4.33 1.24 -21.77
C THR A 4 5.07 1.52 -20.45
N ASN A 5 4.99 2.76 -19.97
CA ASN A 5 5.67 3.23 -18.76
C ASN A 5 4.88 2.93 -17.48
N SER A 6 3.75 2.22 -17.61
CA SER A 6 2.93 1.81 -16.49
C SER A 6 2.51 0.35 -16.62
N LEU A 7 2.53 -0.35 -15.50
CA LEU A 7 2.04 -1.71 -15.33
C LEU A 7 0.95 -1.70 -14.26
N ALA A 8 -0.21 -2.26 -14.57
CA ALA A 8 -1.29 -2.49 -13.62
C ALA A 8 -1.49 -4.00 -13.49
N ILE A 9 -1.43 -4.51 -12.26
CA ILE A 9 -1.70 -5.91 -11.95
C ILE A 9 -2.80 -6.02 -10.90
N ARG A 10 -3.53 -7.13 -10.97
CA ARG A 10 -4.61 -7.46 -10.02
C ARG A 10 -4.28 -8.78 -9.33
N PRO A 11 -3.41 -8.75 -8.31
CA PRO A 11 -3.06 -9.96 -7.58
C PRO A 11 -4.26 -10.46 -6.77
N GLU A 12 -4.23 -11.73 -6.40
CA GLU A 12 -5.18 -12.30 -5.44
C GLU A 12 -4.98 -11.64 -4.06
N ALA A 13 -6.08 -11.27 -3.40
CA ALA A 13 -6.03 -10.53 -2.13
C ALA A 13 -5.18 -11.22 -1.05
N GLY A 14 -5.26 -12.55 -0.95
CA GLY A 14 -4.48 -13.34 0.02
C GLY A 14 -2.96 -13.26 -0.16
N THR A 15 -2.48 -12.72 -1.28
CA THR A 15 -1.04 -12.50 -1.51
C THR A 15 -0.54 -11.15 -0.99
N ILE A 16 -1.45 -10.29 -0.52
CA ILE A 16 -1.16 -8.93 -0.06
C ILE A 16 -1.37 -8.85 1.45
N ALA A 17 -0.28 -8.56 2.16
CA ALA A 17 -0.30 -8.24 3.58
C ALA A 17 -0.01 -6.76 3.77
N LEU A 18 -0.57 -6.15 4.82
CA LEU A 18 -0.32 -4.77 5.18
C LEU A 18 0.23 -4.71 6.60
N VAL A 19 1.25 -3.88 6.81
CA VAL A 19 1.88 -3.69 8.12
C VAL A 19 2.04 -2.20 8.39
N GLY A 20 1.72 -1.78 9.61
CA GLY A 20 1.95 -0.42 10.07
C GLY A 20 0.79 0.12 10.89
N GLY A 21 0.60 1.43 10.84
CA GLY A 21 -0.47 2.15 11.52
C GLY A 21 -0.48 3.62 11.15
N GLY A 22 -1.54 4.30 11.56
CA GLY A 22 -1.78 5.70 11.28
C GLY A 22 -3.20 5.99 10.82
N ARG A 23 -3.45 7.28 10.56
CA ARG A 23 -4.78 7.78 10.17
C ARG A 23 -5.07 7.54 8.70
N LEU A 24 -6.34 7.24 8.41
CA LEU A 24 -6.85 7.14 7.06
C LEU A 24 -7.45 8.46 6.62
N THR A 25 -6.80 9.12 5.66
CA THR A 25 -7.23 10.41 5.14
C THR A 25 -7.86 10.25 3.76
N GLU A 26 -8.98 10.92 3.51
CA GLU A 26 -9.60 10.91 2.19
C GLU A 26 -8.64 11.44 1.12
N VAL A 27 -8.61 10.76 -0.03
CA VAL A 27 -7.82 11.18 -1.17
C VAL A 27 -8.60 12.27 -1.91
N ALA A 28 -8.05 13.47 -1.93
CA ALA A 28 -8.65 14.58 -2.66
C ALA A 28 -8.66 14.32 -4.17
N ASP A 29 -9.76 14.69 -4.81
CA ASP A 29 -9.87 14.70 -6.26
C ASP A 29 -9.58 16.10 -6.82
N TYR A 30 -8.85 16.15 -7.93
CA TYR A 30 -8.38 17.38 -8.55
C TYR A 30 -8.72 17.40 -10.03
N LYS A 31 -9.26 18.52 -10.49
CA LYS A 31 -9.50 18.82 -11.90
C LYS A 31 -8.85 20.16 -12.22
N ASP A 32 -8.02 20.18 -13.25
CA ASP A 32 -7.30 21.38 -13.70
C ASP A 32 -6.54 22.10 -12.57
N GLY A 33 -5.96 21.33 -11.64
CA GLY A 33 -5.20 21.83 -10.50
C GLY A 33 -6.03 22.33 -9.31
N GLN A 34 -7.37 22.36 -9.42
CA GLN A 34 -8.26 22.73 -8.33
C GLN A 34 -8.85 21.48 -7.67
N ARG A 35 -8.94 21.50 -6.33
CA ARG A 35 -9.62 20.44 -5.59
C ARG A 35 -11.11 20.52 -5.89
N VAL A 36 -11.66 19.46 -6.47
CA VAL A 36 -13.08 19.37 -6.85
C VAL A 36 -13.88 18.43 -5.96
N GLY A 37 -13.21 17.63 -5.12
CA GLY A 37 -13.89 16.76 -4.18
C GLY A 37 -12.98 15.72 -3.56
N VAL A 38 -13.53 14.52 -3.40
CA VAL A 38 -12.87 13.32 -2.87
C VAL A 38 -12.97 12.24 -3.93
N GLN A 39 -11.87 11.50 -4.13
CA GLN A 39 -11.87 10.37 -5.03
C GLN A 39 -12.77 9.28 -4.48
N THR A 40 -13.63 8.74 -5.32
CA THR A 40 -14.52 7.65 -4.94
C THR A 40 -14.30 6.44 -5.85
N ARG A 41 -14.55 5.25 -5.30
CA ARG A 41 -14.61 4.00 -6.06
C ARG A 41 -15.93 3.35 -5.72
N ASN A 42 -16.77 3.14 -6.74
CA ASN A 42 -18.14 2.64 -6.57
C ASN A 42 -18.96 3.47 -5.57
N GLY A 43 -18.76 4.80 -5.54
CA GLY A 43 -19.45 5.70 -4.63
C GLY A 43 -18.89 5.73 -3.20
N ILE A 44 -17.86 4.94 -2.88
CA ILE A 44 -17.22 4.92 -1.56
C ILE A 44 -15.95 5.79 -1.60
N PRO A 45 -15.73 6.71 -0.64
CA PRO A 45 -14.50 7.49 -0.55
C PRO A 45 -13.25 6.62 -0.47
N VAL A 46 -12.26 6.93 -1.33
CA VAL A 46 -10.94 6.33 -1.26
C VAL A 46 -10.14 7.05 -0.18
N ARG A 47 -9.55 6.29 0.73
CA ARG A 47 -8.74 6.79 1.84
C ARG A 47 -7.31 6.29 1.69
N ARG A 48 -6.34 7.15 2.01
CA ARG A 48 -4.92 6.84 2.07
C ARG A 48 -4.55 6.39 3.48
N ALA A 49 -3.93 5.23 3.59
CA ALA A 49 -3.39 4.72 4.85
C ALA A 49 -1.92 5.18 4.99
N ALA A 50 -1.73 6.40 5.47
CA ALA A 50 -0.38 6.93 5.69
C ALA A 50 0.29 6.17 6.84
N GLY A 51 1.50 5.65 6.61
CA GLY A 51 2.23 4.84 7.61
C GLY A 51 2.01 3.32 7.47
N VAL A 52 1.27 2.88 6.46
CA VAL A 52 1.10 1.46 6.12
C VAL A 52 1.95 1.08 4.92
N THR A 53 2.67 -0.03 5.04
CA THR A 53 3.45 -0.65 3.96
C THR A 53 2.74 -1.91 3.48
N ALA A 54 2.63 -2.08 2.17
CA ALA A 54 2.10 -3.30 1.57
C ALA A 54 3.24 -4.29 1.27
N LEU A 55 2.98 -5.58 1.45
CA LEU A 55 3.86 -6.66 1.07
C LEU A 55 3.12 -7.56 0.08
N MET A 56 3.76 -7.90 -1.03
CA MET A 56 3.23 -8.82 -2.03
C MET A 56 4.07 -10.09 -2.06
N GLY A 57 3.48 -11.23 -1.70
CA GLY A 57 4.20 -12.50 -1.59
C GLY A 57 5.38 -12.44 -0.60
N GLY A 58 5.28 -11.62 0.44
CA GLY A 58 6.34 -11.39 1.43
C GLY A 58 7.39 -10.34 1.04
N VAL A 59 7.33 -9.78 -0.18
CA VAL A 59 8.24 -8.72 -0.62
C VAL A 59 7.61 -7.35 -0.34
N PRO A 60 8.28 -6.43 0.37
CA PRO A 60 7.74 -5.11 0.63
C PRO A 60 7.68 -4.26 -0.64
N LEU A 61 6.58 -3.55 -0.82
CA LEU A 61 6.36 -2.57 -1.88
C LEU A 61 6.73 -1.18 -1.37
N ASP A 62 8.02 -0.97 -1.12
CA ASP A 62 8.53 0.24 -0.50
C ASP A 62 8.26 1.49 -1.34
N GLY A 63 7.82 2.56 -0.69
CA GLY A 63 7.48 3.83 -1.34
C GLY A 63 6.16 3.81 -2.11
N PHE A 64 5.42 2.70 -2.11
CA PHE A 64 4.11 2.65 -2.75
C PHE A 64 3.07 3.26 -1.81
N THR A 65 2.17 4.07 -2.37
CA THR A 65 1.05 4.61 -1.60
C THR A 65 -0.03 3.56 -1.45
N VAL A 66 -0.43 3.26 -0.21
CA VAL A 66 -1.56 2.36 0.08
C VAL A 66 -2.85 3.18 0.19
N THR A 67 -3.87 2.77 -0.56
CA THR A 67 -5.23 3.32 -0.49
C THR A 67 -6.27 2.22 -0.32
N THR A 68 -7.40 2.57 0.28
CA THR A 68 -8.49 1.64 0.56
C THR A 68 -9.85 2.31 0.57
N THR A 69 -10.92 1.52 0.45
CA THR A 69 -12.31 1.94 0.69
C THR A 69 -12.83 1.53 2.06
N SER A 70 -12.01 0.95 2.93
CA SER A 70 -12.42 0.60 4.29
C SER A 70 -12.84 1.81 5.11
N GLN A 71 -13.97 1.66 5.81
CA GLN A 71 -14.54 2.68 6.68
C GLN A 71 -13.97 2.59 8.09
N VAL A 72 -12.65 2.74 8.21
CA VAL A 72 -11.95 2.88 9.49
C VAL A 72 -11.18 4.20 9.48
N ASP A 73 -11.14 4.88 10.62
CA ASP A 73 -10.51 6.21 10.71
C ASP A 73 -9.02 6.14 11.02
N GLU A 74 -8.61 5.12 11.76
CA GLU A 74 -7.25 4.94 12.23
C GLU A 74 -6.92 3.45 12.33
N ILE A 75 -5.70 3.10 11.91
CA ILE A 75 -5.10 1.78 12.10
C ILE A 75 -4.15 1.91 13.29
N PRO A 76 -4.26 1.09 14.34
CA PRO A 76 -3.31 1.09 15.44
C PRO A 76 -1.89 0.81 14.97
N ASP A 77 -0.90 1.46 15.59
CA ASP A 77 0.51 1.26 15.25
C ASP A 77 0.97 -0.19 15.44
N GLY A 78 1.74 -0.68 14.47
CA GLY A 78 2.25 -2.07 14.47
C GLY A 78 1.18 -3.13 14.17
N SER A 79 0.04 -2.72 13.60
CA SER A 79 -0.99 -3.65 13.14
C SER A 79 -0.51 -4.51 11.98
N LEU A 80 -1.03 -5.73 11.94
CA LEU A 80 -0.94 -6.65 10.82
C LEU A 80 -2.34 -6.81 10.24
N LEU A 81 -2.48 -6.48 8.96
CA LEU A 81 -3.76 -6.51 8.27
C LEU A 81 -3.69 -7.40 7.04
N ALA A 82 -4.80 -8.09 6.78
CA ALA A 82 -5.04 -8.79 5.53
C ALA A 82 -5.80 -7.88 4.57
N ALA A 83 -5.45 -7.99 3.28
CA ALA A 83 -6.28 -7.44 2.22
C ALA A 83 -7.43 -8.41 1.90
N SER A 84 -8.62 -7.88 1.66
CA SER A 84 -9.77 -8.62 1.14
C SER A 84 -10.48 -7.81 0.03
N GLY A 85 -11.28 -8.51 -0.78
CA GLY A 85 -11.92 -7.95 -1.96
C GLY A 85 -10.95 -7.73 -3.13
N VAL A 86 -11.16 -6.67 -3.90
CA VAL A 86 -10.33 -6.32 -5.05
C VAL A 86 -9.02 -5.67 -4.60
N VAL A 87 -7.90 -6.16 -5.16
CA VAL A 87 -6.58 -5.53 -5.00
C VAL A 87 -6.03 -5.13 -6.37
N GLU A 88 -5.47 -3.93 -6.43
CA GLU A 88 -4.79 -3.41 -7.63
C GLU A 88 -3.44 -2.82 -7.25
N VAL A 89 -2.40 -3.23 -7.97
CA VAL A 89 -1.07 -2.64 -7.84
C VAL A 89 -0.75 -1.95 -9.16
N ASN A 90 -0.53 -0.63 -9.08
CA ASN A 90 -0.16 0.20 -10.21
C ASN A 90 1.29 0.64 -10.04
N ILE A 91 2.09 0.38 -11.05
CA ILE A 91 3.51 0.70 -11.09
C ILE A 91 3.73 1.64 -12.26
N ARG A 92 4.44 2.73 -12.03
CA ARG A 92 4.85 3.68 -13.05
C ARG A 92 6.37 3.83 -13.03
N GLY A 93 6.98 3.55 -14.16
CA GLY A 93 8.39 3.78 -14.40
C GLY A 93 8.62 5.08 -15.14
N GLU A 94 9.58 5.87 -14.67
CA GLU A 94 10.10 7.01 -15.41
C GLU A 94 11.59 6.80 -15.68
N ALA A 95 11.95 6.78 -16.96
CA ALA A 95 13.34 6.86 -17.38
C ALA A 95 13.70 8.33 -17.64
N LYS A 96 14.86 8.77 -17.14
CA LYS A 96 15.40 10.11 -17.38
C LYS A 96 16.85 9.99 -17.86
N PRO A 97 17.32 10.91 -18.72
CA PRO A 97 18.75 11.07 -18.93
C PRO A 97 19.45 11.28 -17.57
N GLY A 98 20.63 10.69 -17.40
CA GLY A 98 21.50 10.97 -16.25
C GLY A 98 22.00 12.40 -16.26
N PHE A 99 22.68 12.78 -15.20
CA PHE A 99 23.39 14.06 -15.16
C PHE A 99 24.74 13.91 -15.85
N GLY A 100 25.01 14.70 -16.90
CA GLY A 100 26.26 14.62 -17.67
C GLY A 100 26.47 13.25 -18.32
N ASP A 101 27.66 12.66 -18.14
CA ASP A 101 28.08 11.39 -18.74
C ASP A 101 27.60 10.14 -17.96
N GLY A 102 26.79 10.32 -16.91
CA GLY A 102 26.45 9.30 -15.90
C GLY A 102 25.45 8.21 -16.30
N GLY A 103 25.18 8.02 -17.59
CA GLY A 103 24.26 6.99 -18.10
C GLY A 103 22.77 7.23 -17.79
N PRO A 104 21.85 6.42 -18.34
CA PRO A 104 20.42 6.56 -18.08
C PRO A 104 20.06 6.23 -16.63
N ARG A 105 19.10 6.97 -16.06
CA ARG A 105 18.53 6.69 -14.72
C ARG A 105 17.06 6.37 -14.82
N ALA A 106 16.56 5.55 -13.89
CA ALA A 106 15.15 5.21 -13.81
C ALA A 106 14.63 5.35 -12.37
N SER A 107 13.38 5.78 -12.23
CA SER A 107 12.65 5.77 -10.96
C SER A 107 11.36 5.00 -11.12
N LEU A 108 11.03 4.17 -10.12
CA LEU A 108 9.74 3.50 -10.01
C LEU A 108 8.93 4.19 -8.92
N THR A 109 7.66 4.43 -9.20
CA THR A 109 6.67 4.90 -8.23
C THR A 109 5.44 4.03 -8.39
N GLY A 110 4.74 3.74 -7.31
CA GLY A 110 3.54 2.92 -7.40
C GLY A 110 2.49 3.23 -6.35
N SER A 111 1.33 2.63 -6.55
CA SER A 111 0.23 2.65 -5.61
C SER A 111 -0.37 1.25 -5.49
N VAL A 112 -0.86 0.95 -4.29
CA VAL A 112 -1.59 -0.27 -3.98
C VAL A 112 -2.97 0.16 -3.51
N PHE A 113 -4.00 -0.23 -4.25
CA PHE A 113 -5.37 -0.11 -3.81
C PHE A 113 -5.84 -1.45 -3.25
N VAL A 114 -6.41 -1.44 -2.05
CA VAL A 114 -7.04 -2.60 -1.43
C VAL A 114 -8.47 -2.25 -1.07
N GLU A 115 -9.46 -2.98 -1.56
CA GLU A 115 -10.86 -2.68 -1.31
C GLU A 115 -11.21 -2.68 0.18
N GLN A 116 -10.87 -3.77 0.88
CA GLN A 116 -11.09 -3.91 2.31
C GLN A 116 -9.83 -4.35 3.05
N ILE A 117 -9.62 -3.80 4.24
CA ILE A 117 -8.55 -4.19 5.17
C ILE A 117 -9.16 -4.81 6.42
N GLU A 118 -8.57 -5.91 6.86
CA GLU A 118 -9.04 -6.65 8.02
C GLU A 118 -7.90 -6.82 9.01
N ALA A 119 -8.14 -6.52 10.29
CA ALA A 119 -7.13 -6.70 11.33
C ALA A 119 -6.91 -8.19 11.62
N VAL A 120 -5.68 -8.66 11.45
CA VAL A 120 -5.28 -10.05 11.71
C VAL A 120 -4.53 -10.16 13.05
N GLY A 121 -3.91 -9.07 13.49
CA GLY A 121 -3.22 -9.01 14.78
C GLY A 121 -2.27 -7.83 14.87
N SER A 122 -1.25 -7.96 15.72
CA SER A 122 -0.17 -6.97 15.84
C SER A 122 1.19 -7.65 15.85
N MET A 123 2.21 -6.91 15.40
CA MET A 123 3.60 -7.36 15.45
C MET A 123 4.04 -7.64 16.90
N ALA A 124 3.59 -6.82 17.85
CA ALA A 124 3.87 -7.00 19.27
C ALA A 124 3.34 -8.35 19.78
N SER A 125 2.12 -8.73 19.40
CA SER A 125 1.54 -10.03 19.77
C SER A 125 2.34 -11.20 19.17
N LEU A 126 2.79 -11.09 17.92
CA LEU A 126 3.63 -12.13 17.30
C LEU A 126 4.98 -12.28 18.01
N LEU A 127 5.64 -11.17 18.34
CA LEU A 127 6.90 -11.16 19.06
C LEU A 127 6.76 -11.76 20.47
N ALA A 128 5.69 -11.42 21.18
CA ALA A 128 5.40 -11.99 22.50
C ALA A 128 5.20 -13.51 22.43
N GLN A 129 4.48 -14.01 21.42
CA GLN A 129 4.29 -15.45 21.19
C GLN A 129 5.59 -16.16 20.78
N ALA A 130 6.43 -15.52 19.97
CA ALA A 130 7.72 -16.09 19.58
C ALA A 130 8.64 -16.24 20.81
N THR A 131 8.63 -15.25 21.70
CA THR A 131 9.42 -15.26 22.94
C THR A 131 8.96 -16.35 23.91
N SER A 132 7.63 -16.53 24.08
CA SER A 132 7.08 -17.54 24.99
C SER A 132 7.29 -18.98 24.51
N ARG A 133 7.33 -19.23 23.19
CA ARG A 133 7.63 -20.56 22.65
C ARG A 133 9.08 -20.96 22.87
N ARG A 134 10.02 -20.00 22.89
CA ARG A 134 11.45 -20.26 23.11
C ARG A 134 11.79 -20.67 24.54
N GLY A 135 10.93 -20.31 25.52
CA GLY A 135 11.08 -20.71 26.92
C GLY A 135 10.42 -22.05 27.28
N LYS A 136 9.74 -22.72 26.33
CA LYS A 136 9.06 -24.02 26.56
C LYS A 136 9.84 -25.22 26.02
N SER A 137 11.07 -24.97 25.56
CA SER A 137 12.04 -25.99 25.15
C SER A 137 13.23 -25.93 26.11
N ASP A 138 13.03 -26.42 27.33
CA ASP A 138 14.03 -26.92 28.28
C ASP A 138 13.33 -27.82 29.31
#